data_AF-A0A9E0N9G5-F1
#
_entry.id   AF-A0A9E0N9G5-F1
#
_cell.length_a   1.000
_cell.length_b   1.000
_cell.length_c   1.000
_cell.angle_alpha   90.00
_cell.angle_beta   90.00
_cell.angle_gamma   90.00
#
_symmetry.space_group_name_H-M   'P 1'
#
loop_
_entity.id
_entity.type
_entity.pdbx_description
1 polymer ?
#
loop_
_entity_poly.entity_id
_entity_poly.type
_entity_poly.pdbx_seq_one_letter_code
_entity_poly.pdbx_strand_id
1 'polypeptide(L)'
;MGRALALYPVALHAFVFMSNHWHALLTAPDGETLARFVQHVNANVAKAIKEETGWTGRVWQRRAANIAVLDDDAAEDRLRYVLAHGVKEGLVEQAEDWPGVNCVSALLGRERLVGRWATKKGRKRVVETYFIDLAPLPGWRVLREEQRLHRVRRMLAGIQRDAAAARGEVPALGRAAVLAQDPLDRPTRSKHGAAPPCHTTERQRRDAFKAGREHLCAAYAAARERRWRREHEAPAFPAGCFPSPPRFVTPIDPAVVAARRARVLAAHQRTRWQPTA
;
A
#
# COMPACT_ATOMS: atom_id res chain seq x y z
N MET A 1 10.10 0.06 3.66
CA MET A 1 9.38 1.18 4.29
C MET A 1 10.31 2.30 4.73
N GLY A 2 11.29 2.06 5.63
CA GLY A 2 12.23 3.10 6.07
C GLY A 2 12.95 3.84 4.93
N ARG A 3 13.46 3.09 3.94
CA ARG A 3 14.03 3.69 2.71
C ARG A 3 13.04 4.58 1.94
N ALA A 4 11.76 4.23 1.90
CA ALA A 4 10.76 5.06 1.24
C ALA A 4 10.52 6.36 2.01
N LEU A 5 10.52 6.33 3.35
CA LEU A 5 10.42 7.52 4.18
C LEU A 5 11.61 8.47 4.00
N ALA A 6 12.81 7.92 3.73
CA ALA A 6 13.98 8.73 3.41
C ALA A 6 13.92 9.39 2.00
N LEU A 7 13.10 8.87 1.09
CA LEU A 7 13.00 9.33 -0.30
C LEU A 7 11.80 10.25 -0.55
N TYR A 8 10.76 10.14 0.26
CA TYR A 8 9.50 10.85 0.05
C TYR A 8 9.06 11.56 1.34
N PRO A 9 8.63 12.83 1.28
CA PRO A 9 8.19 13.58 2.45
C PRO A 9 6.79 13.13 2.91
N VAL A 10 6.71 11.91 3.45
CA VAL A 10 5.48 11.31 3.97
C VAL A 10 5.59 11.15 5.48
N ALA A 11 4.59 11.64 6.20
CA ALA A 11 4.45 11.37 7.62
C ALA A 11 3.68 10.06 7.80
N LEU A 12 4.35 9.03 8.31
CA LEU A 12 3.74 7.73 8.63
C LEU A 12 3.21 7.75 10.06
N HIS A 13 1.92 7.49 10.26
CA HIS A 13 1.30 7.52 11.59
C HIS A 13 1.18 6.12 12.22
N ALA A 14 0.79 5.14 11.42
CA ALA A 14 0.67 3.74 11.84
C ALA A 14 0.68 2.83 10.62
N PHE A 15 1.05 1.57 10.82
CA PHE A 15 0.93 0.53 9.81
C PHE A 15 0.87 -0.88 10.41
N VAL A 16 0.39 -1.83 9.61
CA VAL A 16 0.43 -3.26 9.89
C VAL A 16 0.55 -4.04 8.60
N PHE A 17 1.46 -5.01 8.56
CA PHE A 17 1.55 -6.00 7.48
C PHE A 17 0.85 -7.28 7.92
N MET A 18 -0.22 -7.61 7.21
CA MET A 18 -0.92 -8.89 7.32
C MET A 18 -0.33 -9.89 6.33
N SER A 19 -0.74 -11.15 6.42
CA SER A 19 -0.28 -12.21 5.51
C SER A 19 -0.68 -11.98 4.04
N ASN A 20 -1.77 -11.26 3.79
CA ASN A 20 -2.35 -11.09 2.45
C ASN A 20 -2.54 -9.61 2.01
N HIS A 21 -2.34 -8.65 2.90
CA HIS A 21 -2.42 -7.21 2.60
C HIS A 21 -1.67 -6.42 3.67
N TRP A 22 -1.56 -5.10 3.50
CA TRP A 22 -1.07 -4.22 4.57
C TRP A 22 -1.92 -2.96 4.62
N HIS A 23 -1.98 -2.35 5.79
CA HIS A 23 -2.62 -1.06 6.01
C HIS A 23 -1.61 -0.06 6.54
N ALA A 24 -1.78 1.21 6.15
CA ALA A 24 -1.10 2.32 6.79
C ALA A 24 -2.00 3.55 6.87
N LEU A 25 -1.74 4.34 7.90
CA LEU A 25 -2.27 5.68 8.09
C LEU A 25 -1.10 6.65 7.94
N LEU A 26 -1.24 7.61 7.02
CA LEU A 26 -0.16 8.52 6.64
C LEU A 26 -0.71 9.87 6.19
N THR A 27 0.14 10.88 6.20
CA THR A 27 -0.08 12.19 5.58
C THR A 27 0.99 12.41 4.51
N ALA A 28 0.58 12.84 3.32
CA ALA A 28 1.46 13.22 2.22
C ALA A 28 1.09 14.63 1.74
N PRO A 29 2.04 15.42 1.22
CA PRO A 29 1.77 16.78 0.72
C PRO A 29 0.82 16.78 -0.48
N ASP A 30 0.86 15.73 -1.29
CA ASP A 30 0.08 15.60 -2.51
C ASP A 30 -0.12 14.12 -2.90
N GLY A 31 -1.01 13.90 -3.86
CA GLY A 31 -1.36 12.56 -4.35
C GLY A 31 -0.24 11.86 -5.13
N GLU A 32 0.67 12.60 -5.77
CA GLU A 32 1.79 12.04 -6.52
C GLU A 32 2.85 11.48 -5.55
N THR A 33 3.22 12.26 -4.54
CA THR A 33 4.12 11.84 -3.46
C THR A 33 3.60 10.59 -2.77
N LEU A 34 2.29 10.56 -2.45
CA LEU A 34 1.63 9.37 -1.92
C LEU A 34 1.78 8.16 -2.85
N ALA A 35 1.44 8.33 -4.13
CA ALA A 35 1.49 7.25 -5.10
C ALA A 35 2.92 6.69 -5.26
N ARG A 36 3.93 7.56 -5.33
CA ARG A 36 5.35 7.16 -5.44
C ARG A 36 5.84 6.44 -4.18
N PHE A 37 5.47 6.92 -2.99
CA PHE A 37 5.79 6.26 -1.72
C PHE A 37 5.21 4.83 -1.66
N VAL A 38 3.91 4.69 -1.90
CA VAL A 38 3.22 3.39 -1.87
C VAL A 38 3.75 2.45 -2.95
N GLN A 39 3.99 2.96 -4.16
CA GLN A 39 4.61 2.19 -5.24
C GLN A 39 5.98 1.66 -4.84
N HIS A 40 6.82 2.50 -4.22
CA HIS A 40 8.15 2.08 -3.77
C HIS A 40 8.06 0.98 -2.71
N VAL A 41 7.18 1.12 -1.71
CA VAL A 41 6.98 0.08 -0.70
C VAL A 41 6.50 -1.22 -1.34
N ASN A 42 5.44 -1.16 -2.13
CA ASN A 42 4.83 -2.34 -2.76
C ASN A 42 5.79 -3.05 -3.72
N ALA A 43 6.52 -2.32 -4.56
CA ALA A 43 7.44 -2.92 -5.52
C ALA A 43 8.56 -3.69 -4.82
N ASN A 44 9.11 -3.14 -3.74
CA ASN A 44 10.21 -3.77 -3.02
C ASN A 44 9.74 -4.93 -2.13
N VAL A 45 8.55 -4.83 -1.52
CA VAL A 45 7.95 -5.98 -0.82
C VAL A 45 7.63 -7.11 -1.80
N ALA A 46 7.08 -6.79 -2.98
CA ALA A 46 6.84 -7.79 -4.00
C ALA A 46 8.13 -8.46 -4.45
N LYS A 47 9.21 -7.69 -4.66
CA LYS A 47 10.52 -8.24 -5.00
C LYS A 47 11.03 -9.20 -3.92
N ALA A 48 11.00 -8.77 -2.65
CA ALA A 48 11.44 -9.60 -1.53
C ALA A 48 10.62 -10.90 -1.42
N ILE A 49 9.29 -10.82 -1.50
CA ILE A 49 8.43 -12.03 -1.49
C ILE A 49 8.84 -12.98 -2.62
N LYS A 50 9.02 -12.48 -3.83
CA LYS A 50 9.42 -13.33 -4.97
C LYS A 50 10.79 -13.97 -4.79
N GLU A 51 11.75 -13.23 -4.24
CA GLU A 51 13.11 -13.73 -3.98
C GLU A 51 13.12 -14.79 -2.87
N GLU A 52 12.33 -14.60 -1.81
CA GLU A 52 12.29 -15.52 -0.66
C GLU A 52 11.43 -16.77 -0.90
N THR A 53 10.34 -16.66 -1.68
CA THR A 53 9.39 -17.77 -1.85
C THR A 53 9.37 -18.39 -3.25
N GLY A 54 10.06 -17.79 -4.22
CA GLY A 54 10.01 -18.22 -5.63
C GLY A 54 8.69 -17.87 -6.34
N TRP A 55 7.85 -17.01 -5.77
CA TRP A 55 6.54 -16.66 -6.33
C TRP A 55 6.63 -16.09 -7.77
N THR A 56 6.00 -16.78 -8.73
CA THR A 56 6.08 -16.41 -10.16
C THR A 56 4.99 -15.43 -10.59
N GLY A 57 3.92 -15.27 -9.80
CA GLY A 57 2.75 -14.46 -10.14
C GLY A 57 2.84 -12.97 -9.79
N ARG A 58 1.70 -12.28 -9.93
CA ARG A 58 1.50 -10.93 -9.35
C ARG A 58 1.34 -11.09 -7.83
N VAL A 59 2.15 -10.36 -7.05
CA VAL A 59 2.02 -10.31 -5.59
C VAL A 59 0.81 -9.44 -5.24
N TRP A 60 0.76 -8.22 -5.78
CA TRP A 60 -0.37 -7.30 -5.59
C TRP A 60 -1.39 -7.48 -6.72
N GLN A 61 -2.60 -7.92 -6.37
CA GLN A 61 -3.68 -8.15 -7.34
C GLN A 61 -4.37 -6.86 -7.78
N ARG A 62 -4.36 -5.83 -6.92
CA ARG A 62 -5.03 -4.55 -7.13
C ARG A 62 -4.07 -3.40 -6.86
N ARG A 63 -4.42 -2.21 -7.37
CA ARG A 63 -3.79 -0.95 -6.94
C ARG A 63 -4.10 -0.70 -5.47
N ALA A 64 -3.24 0.06 -4.81
CA ALA A 64 -3.50 0.48 -3.44
C ALA A 64 -4.80 1.30 -3.37
N ALA A 65 -5.64 0.99 -2.38
CA ALA A 65 -6.82 1.77 -2.07
C ALA A 65 -6.43 2.91 -1.14
N ASN A 66 -6.38 4.13 -1.68
CA ASN A 66 -6.15 5.34 -0.90
C ASN A 66 -7.51 5.96 -0.57
N ILE A 67 -7.86 6.01 0.72
CA ILE A 67 -9.12 6.58 1.20
C ILE A 67 -8.79 7.79 2.07
N ALA A 68 -9.31 8.95 1.71
CA ALA A 68 -9.06 10.19 2.45
C ALA A 68 -9.69 10.13 3.85
N VAL A 69 -8.96 10.62 4.85
CA VAL A 69 -9.42 10.83 6.22
C VAL A 69 -9.55 12.33 6.41
N LEU A 70 -10.76 12.80 6.74
CA LEU A 70 -11.10 14.23 6.61
C LEU A 70 -11.18 14.98 7.95
N ASP A 71 -11.12 14.29 9.09
CA ASP A 71 -11.15 14.88 10.42
C ASP A 71 -10.36 14.02 11.43
N ASP A 72 -10.05 14.61 12.58
CA ASP A 72 -9.19 14.00 13.59
C ASP A 72 -9.84 12.80 14.28
N ASP A 73 -11.16 12.84 14.52
CA ASP A 73 -11.89 11.72 15.12
C ASP A 73 -11.84 10.49 14.20
N ALA A 74 -12.07 10.69 12.90
CA ALA A 74 -11.90 9.64 11.91
C ALA A 74 -10.45 9.16 11.82
N ALA A 75 -9.45 10.03 12.06
CA ALA A 75 -8.06 9.61 12.12
C ALA A 75 -7.78 8.70 13.34
N GLU A 76 -8.37 8.99 14.50
CA GLU A 76 -8.31 8.12 15.67
C GLU A 76 -9.02 6.79 15.43
N ASP A 77 -10.20 6.78 14.80
CA ASP A 77 -10.91 5.57 14.39
C ASP A 77 -10.07 4.71 13.42
N ARG A 78 -9.38 5.36 12.47
CA ARG A 78 -8.48 4.67 11.54
C ARG A 78 -7.24 4.13 12.23
N LEU A 79 -6.68 4.85 13.19
CA LEU A 79 -5.59 4.34 14.02
C LEU A 79 -6.06 3.09 14.77
N ARG A 80 -7.21 3.15 15.45
CA ARG A 80 -7.82 1.99 16.13
C ARG A 80 -7.99 0.82 15.17
N TYR A 81 -8.54 1.06 13.98
CA TYR A 81 -8.74 0.01 12.97
C TYR A 81 -7.43 -0.67 12.54
N VAL A 82 -6.36 0.12 12.34
CA VAL A 82 -5.03 -0.41 11.95
C VAL A 82 -4.46 -1.27 13.08
N LEU A 83 -4.49 -0.79 14.32
CA LEU A 83 -3.97 -1.51 15.48
C LEU A 83 -4.82 -2.72 15.87
N ALA A 84 -6.08 -2.78 15.44
CA ALA A 84 -6.97 -3.89 15.73
C ALA A 84 -6.74 -5.13 14.85
N HIS A 85 -5.95 -5.02 13.78
CA HIS A 85 -5.64 -6.19 12.94
C HIS A 85 -4.85 -7.25 13.70
N GLY A 86 -5.15 -8.51 13.41
CA GLY A 86 -4.73 -9.67 14.19
C GLY A 86 -5.72 -9.98 15.31
N VAL A 87 -6.10 -8.96 16.09
CA VAL A 87 -6.97 -9.14 17.26
C VAL A 87 -8.45 -9.25 16.86
N LYS A 88 -8.95 -8.34 16.01
CA LYS A 88 -10.36 -8.32 15.58
C LYS A 88 -10.73 -9.53 14.70
N GLU A 89 -9.75 -10.13 14.04
CA GLU A 89 -9.93 -11.37 13.28
C GLU A 89 -9.79 -12.64 14.15
N GLY A 90 -9.51 -12.48 15.45
CA GLY A 90 -9.32 -13.60 16.38
C GLY A 90 -8.04 -14.41 16.13
N LEU A 91 -7.05 -13.84 15.46
CA LEU A 91 -5.77 -14.50 15.18
C LEU A 91 -4.84 -14.46 16.41
N VAL A 92 -4.88 -13.36 17.17
CA VAL A 92 -4.10 -13.16 18.38
C VAL A 92 -4.91 -12.45 19.46
N GLU A 93 -4.52 -12.62 20.72
CA GLU A 93 -5.24 -12.01 21.86
C GLU A 93 -4.89 -10.52 21.98
N GLN A 94 -3.62 -10.17 21.84
CA GLN A 94 -3.12 -8.80 21.90
C GLN A 94 -2.49 -8.38 20.56
N ALA A 95 -2.53 -7.10 20.24
CA ALA A 95 -1.98 -6.60 18.98
C ALA A 95 -0.46 -6.82 18.88
N GLU A 96 0.23 -6.84 20.03
CA GLU A 96 1.67 -7.11 20.15
C GLU A 96 2.04 -8.56 19.81
N ASP A 97 1.10 -9.49 19.95
CA ASP A 97 1.33 -10.90 19.67
C ASP A 97 1.37 -11.20 18.17
N TRP A 98 0.88 -10.28 17.33
CA TRP A 98 0.90 -10.43 15.88
C TRP A 98 2.34 -10.63 15.39
N PRO A 99 2.65 -11.78 14.74
CA PRO A 99 4.03 -12.10 14.37
C PRO A 99 4.53 -11.29 13.15
N GLY A 100 3.64 -10.69 12.37
CA GLY A 100 4.00 -9.87 11.22
C GLY A 100 4.48 -8.48 11.61
N VAL A 101 5.13 -7.81 10.66
CA VAL A 101 5.67 -6.46 10.86
C VAL A 101 4.54 -5.48 11.17
N ASN A 102 4.60 -4.82 12.32
CA ASN A 102 3.60 -3.85 12.77
C ASN A 102 4.27 -2.69 13.51
N CYS A 103 3.46 -1.72 13.97
CA CYS A 103 3.94 -0.51 14.64
C CYS A 103 3.57 -0.40 16.12
N VAL A 104 2.96 -1.44 16.72
CA VAL A 104 2.37 -1.37 18.07
C VAL A 104 3.43 -1.06 19.12
N SER A 105 4.52 -1.83 19.15
CA SER A 105 5.61 -1.62 20.12
C SER A 105 6.28 -0.26 19.96
N ALA A 106 6.40 0.25 18.73
CA ALA A 106 6.96 1.58 18.48
C ALA A 106 6.01 2.71 18.92
N LEU A 107 4.70 2.56 18.71
CA LEU A 107 3.71 3.50 19.23
C LEU A 107 3.63 3.52 20.76
N LEU A 108 4.06 2.43 21.41
CA LEU A 108 4.18 2.34 22.87
C LEU A 108 5.53 2.83 23.41
N GLY A 109 6.41 3.33 22.54
CA GLY A 109 7.74 3.82 22.92
C GLY A 109 8.70 2.72 23.37
N ARG A 110 8.40 1.45 23.06
CA ARG A 110 9.18 0.28 23.53
C ARG A 110 10.29 -0.11 22.56
N GLU A 111 10.12 0.17 21.29
CA GLU A 111 11.11 -0.13 20.27
C GLU A 111 11.19 0.98 19.22
N ARG A 112 12.34 1.10 18.58
CA ARG A 112 12.47 1.86 17.34
C ARG A 112 12.49 0.88 16.18
N LEU A 113 11.64 1.11 15.19
CA LEU A 113 11.58 0.25 14.00
C LEU A 113 12.77 0.50 13.09
N VAL A 114 13.43 -0.58 12.69
CA VAL A 114 14.63 -0.56 11.85
C VAL A 114 14.46 -1.49 10.66
N GLY A 115 14.77 -1.00 9.47
CA GLY A 115 14.84 -1.78 8.23
C GLY A 115 16.25 -1.83 7.69
N ARG A 116 16.72 -3.00 7.25
CA ARG A 116 18.00 -3.17 6.56
C ARG A 116 17.77 -3.36 5.07
N TRP A 117 18.57 -2.69 4.26
CA TRP A 117 18.44 -2.67 2.81
C TRP A 117 19.75 -3.13 2.17
N ALA A 118 19.75 -4.32 1.57
CA ALA A 118 20.93 -4.86 0.91
C ALA A 118 20.89 -4.57 -0.60
N THR A 119 21.98 -4.03 -1.14
CA THR A 119 22.19 -3.84 -2.58
C THR A 119 23.49 -4.49 -3.02
N LYS A 120 23.54 -4.93 -4.29
CA LYS A 120 24.79 -5.35 -4.93
C LYS A 120 25.38 -4.14 -5.67
N LYS A 121 26.62 -3.75 -5.35
CA LYS A 121 27.42 -2.78 -6.10
C LYS A 121 28.66 -3.49 -6.64
N GLY A 122 28.61 -3.92 -7.90
CA GLY A 122 29.60 -4.83 -8.48
C GLY A 122 29.59 -6.20 -7.77
N ARG A 123 30.76 -6.67 -7.31
CA ARG A 123 30.88 -7.91 -6.51
C ARG A 123 30.60 -7.71 -5.01
N LYS A 124 30.45 -6.47 -4.53
CA LYS A 124 30.24 -6.17 -3.10
C LYS A 124 28.76 -6.08 -2.75
N ARG A 125 28.39 -6.61 -1.58
CA ARG A 125 27.07 -6.42 -0.95
C ARG A 125 27.17 -5.25 0.01
N VAL A 126 26.38 -4.21 -0.21
CA VAL A 126 26.27 -3.04 0.67
C VAL A 126 24.94 -3.12 1.41
N VAL A 127 24.97 -3.02 2.74
CA VAL A 127 23.78 -3.02 3.58
C VAL A 127 23.64 -1.65 4.21
N GLU A 128 22.52 -0.99 3.94
CA GLU A 128 22.14 0.29 4.52
C GLU A 128 21.06 0.09 5.57
N THR A 129 21.10 0.87 6.64
CA THR A 129 20.10 0.83 7.71
C THR A 129 19.21 2.05 7.62
N TYR A 130 17.89 1.84 7.69
CA TYR A 130 16.88 2.89 7.66
C TYR A 130 15.96 2.77 8.86
N PHE A 131 15.75 3.86 9.57
CA PHE A 131 14.75 3.92 10.64
C PHE A 131 13.35 4.15 10.06
N ILE A 132 12.33 3.67 10.77
CA ILE A 132 10.92 3.92 10.46
C ILE A 132 10.36 4.72 11.63
N ASP A 133 10.41 6.04 11.50
CA ASP A 133 9.91 6.94 12.53
C ASP A 133 8.40 7.20 12.30
N LEU A 134 7.64 7.16 13.39
CA LEU A 134 6.20 7.38 13.37
C LEU A 134 5.87 8.82 13.80
N ALA A 135 5.14 9.53 12.97
CA ALA A 135 4.62 10.85 13.26
C ALA A 135 3.29 10.75 14.02
N PRO A 136 3.00 11.64 15.00
CA PRO A 136 1.68 11.70 15.61
C PRO A 136 0.61 11.99 14.56
N LEU A 137 -0.63 11.57 14.87
CA LEU A 137 -1.81 12.05 14.13
C LEU A 137 -1.84 13.59 14.14
N PRO A 138 -2.38 14.24 13.09
CA PRO A 138 -2.49 15.70 13.04
C PRO A 138 -3.09 16.31 14.31
N GLY A 139 -4.26 15.85 14.77
CA GLY A 139 -4.88 16.29 16.03
C GLY A 139 -4.12 15.93 17.30
N TRP A 140 -3.14 15.02 17.24
CA TRP A 140 -2.31 14.65 18.39
C TRP A 140 -1.00 15.42 18.47
N ARG A 141 -0.69 16.30 17.51
CA ARG A 141 0.55 17.10 17.51
C ARG A 141 0.67 18.02 18.73
N VAL A 142 -0.47 18.45 19.28
CA VAL A 142 -0.53 19.28 20.49
C VAL A 142 -0.31 18.50 21.78
N LEU A 143 -0.39 17.18 21.73
CA LEU A 143 -0.27 16.32 22.91
C LEU A 143 1.19 16.03 23.22
N ARG A 144 1.52 16.02 24.52
CA ARG A 144 2.81 15.52 25.00
C ARG A 144 2.95 14.02 24.73
N GLU A 145 4.18 13.52 24.68
CA GLU A 145 4.46 12.11 24.43
C GLU A 145 3.73 11.17 25.40
N GLU A 146 3.76 11.47 26.71
CA GLU A 146 3.05 10.71 27.74
C GLU A 146 1.54 10.61 27.48
N GLN A 147 0.92 11.69 27.01
CA GLN A 147 -0.51 11.73 26.69
C GLN A 147 -0.81 10.87 25.45
N ARG A 148 0.06 10.90 24.44
CA ARG A 148 -0.05 10.04 23.25
C ARG A 148 0.09 8.57 23.64
N LEU A 149 1.09 8.21 24.45
CA LEU A 149 1.27 6.85 24.96
C LEU A 149 0.06 6.37 25.75
N HIS A 150 -0.49 7.22 26.63
CA HIS A 150 -1.69 6.90 27.39
C HIS A 150 -2.90 6.63 26.48
N ARG A 151 -3.12 7.44 25.44
CA ARG A 151 -4.19 7.22 24.46
C ARG A 151 -4.01 5.91 23.69
N VAL A 152 -2.79 5.59 23.22
CA VAL A 152 -2.50 4.33 22.54
C VAL A 152 -2.80 3.13 23.44
N ARG A 153 -2.36 3.17 24.71
CA ARG A 153 -2.63 2.09 25.69
C ARG A 153 -4.13 1.88 25.90
N ARG A 154 -4.89 2.97 26.08
CA ARG A 154 -6.36 2.90 26.21
C ARG A 154 -7.02 2.31 24.97
N MET A 155 -6.53 2.70 23.79
CA MET A 155 -7.04 2.20 22.52
C MET A 155 -6.82 0.69 22.37
N LEU A 156 -5.59 0.20 22.64
CA LEU A 156 -5.25 -1.22 22.60
C LEU A 156 -6.05 -2.04 23.62
N ALA A 157 -6.19 -1.55 24.85
CA ALA A 157 -7.02 -2.21 25.87
C ALA A 157 -8.49 -2.29 25.42
N GLY A 158 -9.00 -1.24 24.78
CA GLY A 158 -10.34 -1.26 24.18
C GLY A 158 -10.45 -2.24 23.01
N ILE A 159 -9.42 -2.38 22.17
CA ILE A 159 -9.42 -3.35 21.05
C ILE A 159 -9.51 -4.77 21.60
N GLN A 160 -8.70 -5.09 22.60
CA GLN A 160 -8.68 -6.41 23.22
C GLN A 160 -10.04 -6.75 23.86
N ARG A 161 -10.63 -5.81 24.62
CA ARG A 161 -11.95 -6.01 25.24
C ARG A 161 -13.04 -6.26 24.20
N ASP A 162 -13.14 -5.40 23.17
CA ASP A 162 -14.17 -5.53 22.15
C ASP A 162 -14.03 -6.84 21.37
N ALA A 163 -12.80 -7.25 21.07
CA ALA A 163 -12.54 -8.50 20.37
C ALA A 163 -12.83 -9.72 21.23
N ALA A 164 -12.47 -9.71 22.52
CA ALA A 164 -12.82 -10.77 23.46
C ALA A 164 -14.33 -10.91 23.60
N ALA A 165 -15.05 -9.78 23.75
CA ALA A 165 -16.51 -9.77 23.78
C ALA A 165 -17.14 -10.33 22.49
N ALA A 166 -16.59 -9.99 21.33
CA ALA A 166 -17.07 -10.50 20.04
C ALA A 166 -16.77 -12.00 19.82
N ARG A 167 -15.70 -12.53 20.40
CA ARG A 167 -15.35 -13.96 20.33
C ARG A 167 -16.11 -14.82 21.35
N GLY A 168 -16.56 -14.24 22.46
CA GLY A 168 -17.15 -15.00 23.56
C GLY A 168 -16.14 -15.96 24.17
N GLU A 169 -16.48 -17.25 24.23
CA GLU A 169 -15.61 -18.29 24.81
C GLU A 169 -14.57 -18.84 23.81
N VAL A 170 -14.63 -18.45 22.54
CA VAL A 170 -13.70 -18.95 21.52
C VAL A 170 -12.33 -18.29 21.70
N PRO A 171 -11.26 -19.05 21.97
CA PRO A 171 -9.92 -18.48 22.11
C PRO A 171 -9.42 -17.94 20.77
N ALA A 172 -8.54 -16.93 20.82
CA ALA A 172 -7.80 -16.54 19.63
C ALA A 172 -6.92 -17.70 19.14
N LEU A 173 -6.68 -17.77 17.82
CA LEU A 173 -5.87 -18.83 17.19
C LEU A 173 -4.47 -18.95 17.83
N GLY A 174 -3.86 -17.80 18.14
CA GLY A 174 -2.57 -17.71 18.80
C GLY A 174 -1.40 -17.64 17.82
N ARG A 175 -0.33 -16.97 18.26
CA ARG A 175 0.86 -16.68 17.44
C ARG A 175 1.48 -17.93 16.80
N ALA A 176 1.61 -19.02 17.55
CA ALA A 176 2.22 -20.26 17.07
C ALA A 176 1.41 -20.87 15.92
N ALA A 177 0.08 -20.96 16.07
CA ALA A 177 -0.80 -21.50 15.04
C ALA A 177 -0.93 -20.57 13.81
N VAL A 178 -0.84 -19.25 14.00
CA VAL A 178 -0.72 -18.28 12.89
C VAL A 178 0.54 -18.53 12.07
N LEU A 179 1.69 -18.75 12.71
CA LEU A 179 2.96 -19.02 12.03
C LEU A 179 3.00 -20.40 11.36
N ALA A 180 2.20 -21.36 11.83
CA ALA A 180 2.09 -22.69 11.27
C ALA A 180 1.18 -22.77 10.03
N GLN A 181 0.46 -21.69 9.67
CA GLN A 181 -0.38 -21.66 8.47
C GLN A 181 0.47 -21.74 7.20
N ASP A 182 -0.03 -22.43 6.17
CA ASP A 182 0.58 -22.37 4.84
C ASP A 182 0.36 -20.96 4.25
N PRO A 183 1.43 -20.20 3.95
CA PRO A 183 1.30 -18.88 3.34
C PRO A 183 0.69 -18.88 1.94
N LEU A 184 0.59 -20.04 1.29
CA LEU A 184 0.02 -20.21 -0.05
C LEU A 184 -1.45 -20.59 -0.03
N ASP A 185 -2.00 -20.91 1.14
CA ASP A 185 -3.41 -21.25 1.30
C ASP A 185 -4.32 -20.08 0.92
N ARG A 186 -5.48 -20.43 0.37
CA ARG A 186 -6.49 -19.47 -0.07
C ARG A 186 -7.82 -19.74 0.60
N PRO A 187 -8.50 -18.70 1.09
CA PRO A 187 -9.83 -18.87 1.64
C PRO A 187 -10.79 -19.31 0.54
N THR A 188 -11.70 -20.22 0.88
CA THR A 188 -12.77 -20.69 -0.03
C THR A 188 -13.78 -19.58 -0.34
N ARG A 189 -13.93 -18.61 0.57
CA ARG A 189 -14.80 -17.44 0.40
C ARG A 189 -14.07 -16.18 0.83
N SER A 190 -14.11 -15.15 -0.02
CA SER A 190 -13.63 -13.81 0.31
C SER A 190 -14.80 -12.83 0.39
N LYS A 191 -14.83 -12.02 1.46
CA LYS A 191 -15.80 -10.92 1.56
C LYS A 191 -15.46 -9.87 0.50
N HIS A 192 -16.49 -9.38 -0.20
CA HIS A 192 -16.39 -8.26 -1.11
C HIS A 192 -17.32 -7.15 -0.66
N GLY A 193 -16.82 -5.92 -0.69
CA GLY A 193 -17.58 -4.73 -0.35
C GLY A 193 -16.96 -3.51 -1.01
N ALA A 194 -17.79 -2.53 -1.34
CA ALA A 194 -17.31 -1.25 -1.84
C ALA A 194 -16.55 -0.52 -0.72
N ALA A 195 -15.39 0.04 -1.05
CA ALA A 195 -14.70 0.93 -0.12
C ALA A 195 -15.54 2.21 0.08
N PRO A 196 -15.55 2.78 1.30
CA PRO A 196 -16.18 4.07 1.52
C PRO A 196 -15.48 5.14 0.68
N PRO A 197 -16.19 6.22 0.26
CA PRO A 197 -15.57 7.29 -0.51
C PRO A 197 -14.50 8.04 0.29
N CYS A 198 -14.72 8.21 1.59
CA CYS A 198 -13.81 8.84 2.54
C CYS A 198 -14.18 8.38 3.97
N HIS A 199 -13.25 8.59 4.90
CA HIS A 199 -13.46 8.47 6.34
C HIS A 199 -13.64 9.87 6.94
N THR A 200 -14.74 10.06 7.65
CA THR A 200 -15.09 11.28 8.35
C THR A 200 -16.22 10.99 9.34
N THR A 201 -16.26 11.69 10.46
CA THR A 201 -17.40 11.68 11.40
C THR A 201 -18.48 12.68 10.99
N GLU A 202 -18.13 13.68 10.17
CA GLU A 202 -19.02 14.77 9.75
C GLU A 202 -19.73 14.48 8.41
N ARG A 203 -21.07 14.54 8.41
CA ARG A 203 -21.87 14.36 7.18
C ARG A 203 -21.55 15.41 6.11
N GLN A 204 -21.39 16.68 6.51
CA GLN A 204 -21.12 17.78 5.58
C GLN A 204 -19.78 17.59 4.84
N ARG A 205 -18.71 17.20 5.54
CA ARG A 205 -17.40 16.90 4.91
C ARG A 205 -17.51 15.74 3.92
N ARG A 206 -18.28 14.71 4.27
CA ARG A 206 -18.54 13.57 3.37
C ARG A 206 -19.21 14.00 2.07
N ASP A 207 -20.25 14.81 2.18
CA ASP A 207 -21.03 15.28 1.02
C ASP A 207 -20.19 16.22 0.15
N ALA A 208 -19.45 17.15 0.76
CA ALA A 208 -18.49 18.01 0.06
C ALA A 208 -17.39 17.22 -0.67
N PHE A 209 -16.83 16.19 -0.03
CA PHE A 209 -15.83 15.33 -0.65
C PHE A 209 -16.38 14.57 -1.85
N LYS A 210 -17.61 14.04 -1.76
CA LYS A 210 -18.28 13.37 -2.88
C LYS A 210 -18.50 14.33 -4.05
N ALA A 211 -19.03 15.51 -3.79
CA ALA A 211 -19.26 16.53 -4.82
C ALA A 211 -17.95 16.95 -5.50
N GLY A 212 -16.87 17.17 -4.73
CA GLY A 212 -15.55 17.48 -5.27
C GLY A 212 -14.98 16.35 -6.13
N ARG A 213 -15.16 15.09 -5.70
CA ARG A 213 -14.74 13.92 -6.47
C ARG A 213 -15.53 13.78 -7.77
N GLU A 214 -16.84 14.01 -7.75
CA GLU A 214 -17.68 14.01 -8.96
C GLU A 214 -17.23 15.09 -9.95
N HIS A 215 -16.97 16.30 -9.46
CA HIS A 215 -16.42 17.39 -10.27
C HIS A 215 -15.07 17.00 -10.89
N LEU A 216 -14.15 16.43 -10.10
CA LEU A 216 -12.84 15.96 -10.58
C LEU A 216 -12.99 14.90 -11.68
N CYS A 217 -13.87 13.91 -11.47
CA CYS A 217 -14.13 12.86 -12.45
C CYS A 217 -14.72 13.42 -13.75
N ALA A 218 -15.63 14.39 -13.67
CA ALA A 218 -16.21 15.06 -14.84
C ALA A 218 -15.14 15.85 -15.61
N ALA A 219 -14.31 16.64 -14.91
CA ALA A 219 -13.21 17.39 -15.51
C ALA A 219 -12.17 16.46 -16.15
N TYR A 220 -11.83 15.34 -15.49
CA TYR A 220 -10.94 14.33 -16.04
C TYR A 220 -11.52 13.68 -17.30
N ALA A 221 -12.82 13.34 -17.29
CA ALA A 221 -13.50 12.78 -18.46
C ALA A 221 -13.50 13.77 -19.64
N ALA A 222 -13.79 15.05 -19.39
CA ALA A 222 -13.74 16.08 -20.42
C ALA A 222 -12.34 16.26 -21.01
N ALA A 223 -11.29 16.33 -20.18
CA ALA A 223 -9.90 16.39 -20.63
C ALA A 223 -9.50 15.16 -21.46
N ARG A 224 -9.94 13.96 -21.04
CA ARG A 224 -9.74 12.71 -21.77
C ARG A 224 -10.39 12.75 -23.16
N GLU A 225 -11.63 13.23 -23.27
CA GLU A 225 -12.36 13.32 -24.55
C GLU A 225 -11.76 14.37 -25.51
N ARG A 226 -11.33 15.52 -25.00
CA ARG A 226 -10.63 16.53 -25.82
C ARG A 226 -9.29 16.01 -26.35
N ARG A 227 -8.50 15.36 -25.48
CA ARG A 227 -7.25 14.68 -25.89
C ARG A 227 -7.53 13.58 -26.92
N TRP A 228 -8.65 12.89 -26.79
CA TRP A 228 -9.09 11.87 -27.75
C TRP A 228 -9.36 12.46 -29.14
N ARG A 229 -9.96 13.65 -29.21
CA ARG A 229 -10.27 14.35 -30.48
C ARG A 229 -9.07 15.02 -31.15
N ARG A 230 -7.87 14.95 -30.55
CA ARG A 230 -6.64 15.63 -31.03
C ARG A 230 -6.83 17.14 -31.22
N GLU A 231 -7.71 17.73 -30.41
CA GLU A 231 -7.83 19.19 -30.31
C GLU A 231 -6.41 19.72 -29.97
N HIS A 232 -5.87 20.60 -30.83
CA HIS A 232 -4.44 20.94 -30.87
C HIS A 232 -3.94 21.70 -29.63
N GLU A 233 -4.86 22.14 -28.77
CA GLU A 233 -4.56 22.56 -27.41
C GLU A 233 -4.63 21.33 -26.50
N ALA A 234 -3.49 20.87 -25.97
CA ALA A 234 -3.49 19.76 -25.02
C ALA A 234 -4.31 20.17 -23.78
N PRO A 235 -5.49 19.56 -23.53
CA PRO A 235 -6.24 19.88 -22.33
C PRO A 235 -5.39 19.46 -21.13
N ALA A 236 -5.08 20.41 -20.25
CA ALA A 236 -4.48 20.08 -18.97
C ALA A 236 -5.46 19.16 -18.24
N PHE A 237 -5.03 17.93 -17.95
CA PHE A 237 -5.76 17.09 -17.02
C PHE A 237 -5.85 17.82 -15.67
N PRO A 238 -6.91 17.61 -14.88
CA PRO A 238 -7.01 18.22 -13.56
C PRO A 238 -5.74 17.98 -12.74
N ALA A 239 -5.35 18.99 -11.96
CA ALA A 239 -4.14 18.90 -11.13
C ALA A 239 -4.16 17.63 -10.25
N GLY A 240 -3.01 16.96 -10.15
CA GLY A 240 -2.87 15.71 -9.40
C GLY A 240 -3.44 14.47 -10.09
N CYS A 241 -3.99 14.57 -11.31
CA CYS A 241 -4.38 13.42 -12.12
C CYS A 241 -3.28 13.02 -13.11
N PHE A 242 -3.04 11.71 -13.22
CA PHE A 242 -2.17 11.18 -14.27
C PHE A 242 -2.93 11.18 -15.62
N PRO A 243 -2.35 11.73 -16.70
CA PRO A 243 -3.00 11.74 -18.00
C PRO A 243 -3.27 10.32 -18.49
N SER A 244 -4.42 10.09 -19.16
CA SER A 244 -4.65 8.80 -19.79
C SER A 244 -3.62 8.55 -20.89
N PRO A 245 -3.10 7.30 -21.06
CA PRO A 245 -2.25 6.98 -22.19
C PRO A 245 -2.96 7.31 -23.50
N PRO A 246 -2.24 7.78 -24.55
CA PRO A 246 -2.83 7.88 -25.88
C PRO A 246 -3.27 6.47 -26.30
N ARG A 247 -4.41 6.33 -27.00
CA ARG A 247 -4.74 5.01 -27.54
C ARG A 247 -3.64 4.60 -28.52
N PHE A 248 -3.32 3.31 -28.51
CA PHE A 248 -2.60 2.64 -29.59
C PHE A 248 -3.47 2.69 -30.86
N VAL A 249 -3.51 3.85 -31.55
CA VAL A 249 -4.19 4.00 -32.85
C VAL A 249 -3.23 4.45 -33.93
N THR A 250 -1.92 4.40 -33.70
CA THR A 250 -1.00 4.39 -34.83
C THR A 250 -1.23 3.06 -35.53
N PRO A 251 -1.70 3.05 -36.79
CA PRO A 251 -1.56 1.83 -37.59
C PRO A 251 -0.08 1.49 -37.53
N ILE A 252 0.25 0.30 -37.04
CA ILE A 252 1.64 -0.12 -37.15
C ILE A 252 1.86 -0.28 -38.65
N ASP A 253 2.69 0.58 -39.22
CA ASP A 253 3.05 0.51 -40.63
C ASP A 253 3.40 -0.96 -40.94
N PRO A 254 2.71 -1.61 -41.88
CA PRO A 254 3.00 -2.99 -42.27
C PRO A 254 4.48 -3.19 -42.59
N ALA A 255 5.19 -2.17 -43.07
CA ALA A 255 6.62 -2.20 -43.31
C ALA A 255 7.44 -2.30 -42.01
N VAL A 256 7.02 -1.63 -40.92
CA VAL A 256 7.65 -1.74 -39.59
C VAL A 256 7.39 -3.11 -38.97
N VAL A 257 6.19 -3.67 -39.15
CA VAL A 257 5.88 -5.05 -38.73
C VAL A 257 6.72 -6.07 -39.51
N ALA A 258 6.82 -5.89 -40.83
CA ALA A 258 7.60 -6.75 -41.72
C ALA A 258 9.10 -6.66 -41.38
N ALA A 259 9.65 -5.47 -41.14
CA ALA A 259 11.04 -5.27 -40.76
C ALA A 259 11.36 -5.91 -39.39
N ARG A 260 10.44 -5.82 -38.42
CA ARG A 260 10.58 -6.53 -37.13
C ARG A 260 10.51 -8.05 -37.29
N ARG A 261 9.57 -8.57 -38.08
CA ARG A 261 9.48 -10.01 -38.39
C ARG A 261 10.75 -10.52 -39.08
N ALA A 262 11.28 -9.77 -40.05
CA ALA A 262 12.52 -10.10 -40.74
C ALA A 262 13.72 -10.13 -39.78
N ARG A 263 13.82 -9.17 -38.84
CA ARG A 263 14.86 -9.17 -37.79
C ARG A 263 14.78 -10.38 -36.85
N VAL A 264 13.57 -10.77 -36.43
CA VAL A 264 13.37 -11.92 -35.54
C VAL A 264 13.65 -13.24 -36.26
N LEU A 265 13.23 -13.37 -37.53
CA LEU A 265 13.51 -14.55 -38.36
C LEU A 265 15.00 -14.68 -38.70
N ALA A 266 15.69 -13.56 -38.98
CA ALA A 266 17.14 -13.54 -39.19
C ALA A 266 17.93 -13.88 -37.91
N ALA A 267 17.40 -13.54 -36.73
CA ALA A 267 17.98 -13.94 -35.44
C ALA A 267 17.80 -15.44 -35.15
N HIS A 268 16.70 -16.06 -35.62
CA HIS A 268 16.47 -17.50 -35.46
C HIS A 268 17.24 -18.39 -36.45
N GLN A 269 17.66 -17.86 -37.60
CA GLN A 269 18.51 -18.62 -38.54
C GLN A 269 19.98 -18.72 -38.10
N ARG A 270 20.44 -17.87 -37.17
CA ARG A 270 21.83 -17.87 -36.67
C ARG A 270 22.08 -18.79 -35.47
N THR A 271 21.08 -19.57 -35.04
CA THR A 271 21.18 -20.49 -33.89
C THR A 271 20.96 -21.96 -34.26
N ARG A 272 21.32 -22.38 -35.49
CA ARG A 272 21.64 -23.80 -35.71
C ARG A 272 23.03 -24.08 -35.14
N TRP A 273 23.02 -24.58 -33.90
CA TRP A 273 24.15 -25.22 -33.26
C TRP A 273 24.67 -26.35 -34.17
N GLN A 274 25.94 -26.28 -34.58
CA GLN A 274 26.64 -27.41 -35.18
C GLN A 274 27.39 -28.15 -34.06
N PRO A 275 27.17 -29.46 -33.87
CA PRO A 275 28.00 -30.25 -32.98
C PRO A 275 29.39 -30.39 -33.59
N THR A 276 30.43 -30.05 -32.83
CA THR A 276 31.79 -30.49 -33.16
C THR A 276 31.99 -31.90 -32.62
N ALA A 277 32.52 -32.77 -33.49
CA ALA A 277 32.93 -34.14 -33.18
C ALA A 277 34.27 -34.16 -32.43
#